data_AF-A0A966WW45-F1
#
_entry.id   AF-A0A966WW45-F1
#
_cell.length_a   1.000
_cell.length_b   1.000
_cell.length_c   1.000
_cell.angle_alpha   90.00
_cell.angle_beta   90.00
_cell.angle_gamma   90.00
#
_symmetry.space_group_name_H-M   'P 1'
#
loop_
_entity.id
_entity.type
_entity.pdbx_description
1 polymer ?
#
loop_
_entity_poly.entity_id
_entity_poly.type
_entity_poly.pdbx_seq_one_letter_code
_entity_poly.pdbx_strand_id
1 'polypeptide(L)' 'MGSVLVGSAAAVDRRADLKRQAAAHEAKAEHAASQGDLAESARLILLALDCERRAGGVGPQVLQVIKPRA' A
#
# COMPACT_ATOMS: atom_id res chain seq x y z
N MET A 1 27.36 4.66 -14.85
CA MET A 1 26.49 3.46 -14.94
C MET A 1 26.38 2.83 -13.56
N GLY A 2 25.66 3.48 -12.64
CA GLY A 2 25.51 3.04 -11.26
C GLY A 2 24.35 3.79 -10.63
N SER A 3 23.62 3.14 -9.73
CA SER A 3 22.44 3.67 -9.01
C SER A 3 21.05 3.48 -9.66
N VAL A 4 20.75 2.27 -10.15
CA VAL A 4 19.33 1.82 -10.34
C VAL A 4 18.96 0.72 -9.34
N LEU A 5 19.93 -0.09 -8.91
CA LEU A 5 19.67 -1.25 -8.03
C LEU A 5 19.28 -0.87 -6.59
N VAL A 6 19.82 0.23 -6.05
CA VAL A 6 19.53 0.69 -4.67
C VAL A 6 18.08 1.17 -4.51
N GLY A 7 17.54 1.86 -5.53
CA GLY A 7 16.15 2.33 -5.49
C GLY A 7 15.12 1.20 -5.57
N SER A 8 15.47 0.10 -6.25
CA SER A 8 14.60 -1.07 -6.37
C SER A 8 14.47 -1.84 -5.06
N ALA A 9 15.59 -2.08 -4.36
CA ALA A 9 15.58 -2.77 -3.07
C ALA A 9 14.78 -1.99 -2.00
N ALA A 10 15.03 -0.69 -1.86
CA ALA A 10 14.29 0.15 -0.92
C ALA A 10 12.79 0.24 -1.25
N ALA A 11 12.41 0.19 -2.53
CA ALA A 11 11.02 0.12 -2.95
C ALA A 11 10.39 -1.24 -2.57
N VAL A 12 11.10 -2.35 -2.75
CA VAL A 12 10.63 -3.68 -2.33
C VAL A 12 10.42 -3.74 -0.82
N ASP A 13 11.35 -3.22 -0.03
CA ASP A 13 11.25 -3.17 1.43
C ASP A 13 10.05 -2.33 1.88
N ARG A 14 9.89 -1.14 1.30
CA ARG A 14 8.75 -0.27 1.59
C ARG A 14 7.41 -0.91 1.23
N ARG A 15 7.36 -1.63 0.10
CA ARG A 15 6.17 -2.38 -0.31
C ARG A 15 5.85 -3.50 0.68
N ALA A 16 6.87 -4.21 1.16
CA ALA A 16 6.71 -5.25 2.16
C ALA A 16 6.22 -4.69 3.51
N ASP A 17 6.75 -3.54 3.95
CA ASP A 17 6.30 -2.83 5.14
C ASP A 17 4.82 -2.43 5.08
N LEU A 18 4.40 -1.85 3.94
CA LEU A 18 3.00 -1.46 3.74
C LEU A 18 2.06 -2.68 3.77
N LYS A 19 2.47 -3.81 3.17
CA LYS A 19 1.70 -5.06 3.25
C LYS A 19 1.60 -5.59 4.68
N ARG A 20 2.68 -5.53 5.47
CA ARG A 20 2.64 -5.92 6.90
C ARG A 20 1.70 -5.03 7.71
N GLN A 21 1.70 -3.72 7.45
CA GLN A 21 0.80 -2.77 8.11
C GLN A 21 -0.66 -3.03 7.73
N ALA A 22 -0.96 -3.29 6.45
CA ALA A 22 -2.30 -3.65 5.98
C ALA A 22 -2.84 -4.88 6.74
N ALA A 23 -2.07 -5.97 6.75
CA ALA A 23 -2.46 -7.20 7.46
C ALA A 23 -2.69 -6.97 8.97
N ALA A 24 -1.90 -6.11 9.60
CA ALA A 24 -2.09 -5.77 11.00
C ALA A 24 -3.38 -4.95 11.24
N HIS A 25 -3.74 -4.06 10.31
CA HIS A 25 -5.01 -3.32 10.38
C HIS A 25 -6.21 -4.23 10.13
N GLU A 26 -6.12 -5.17 9.20
CA GLU A 26 -7.17 -6.18 8.93
C GLU A 26 -7.45 -7.04 10.16
N ALA A 27 -6.40 -7.61 10.78
CA ALA A 27 -6.56 -8.43 11.98
C ALA A 27 -7.23 -7.63 13.14
N LYS A 28 -6.89 -6.35 13.28
CA LYS A 28 -7.55 -5.47 14.25
C LYS A 28 -9.00 -5.17 13.86
N ALA A 29 -9.29 -5.00 12.57
CA ALA A 29 -10.63 -4.74 12.08
C ALA A 29 -11.57 -5.92 12.31
N GLU A 30 -11.08 -7.14 12.07
CA GLU A 30 -11.77 -8.40 12.39
C GLU A 30 -12.05 -8.49 13.89
N HIS A 31 -11.04 -8.20 14.72
CA HIS A 31 -11.22 -8.18 16.16
C HIS A 31 -12.29 -7.16 16.59
N ALA A 32 -12.21 -5.90 16.13
CA ALA A 32 -13.19 -4.86 16.47
C ALA A 32 -14.61 -5.25 16.01
N ALA A 33 -14.75 -5.82 14.81
CA ALA A 33 -16.04 -6.33 14.32
C ALA A 33 -16.59 -7.46 15.20
N SER A 34 -15.74 -8.39 15.64
CA SER A 34 -16.15 -9.47 16.55
C SER A 34 -16.65 -8.96 17.91
N GLN A 35 -16.20 -7.78 18.33
CA GLN A 35 -16.65 -7.11 19.56
C GLN A 35 -17.88 -6.21 19.33
N GLY A 36 -18.38 -6.11 18.08
CA GLY A 36 -19.49 -5.23 17.72
C GLY A 36 -19.10 -3.75 17.52
N ASP A 37 -17.81 -3.40 17.63
CA ASP A 37 -17.33 -2.04 17.34
C ASP A 37 -17.13 -1.85 15.83
N LEU A 38 -18.26 -1.69 15.12
CA LEU A 38 -18.27 -1.52 13.67
C LEU A 38 -17.61 -0.21 13.24
N ALA A 39 -17.65 0.83 14.08
CA ALA A 39 -17.06 2.12 13.76
C ALA A 39 -15.53 2.04 13.74
N GLU A 40 -14.93 1.38 14.74
CA GLU A 40 -13.49 1.13 14.76
C GLU A 40 -13.07 0.15 13.67
N SER A 41 -13.84 -0.92 13.45
CA SER A 41 -13.59 -1.86 12.35
C SER A 41 -13.54 -1.14 10.99
N ALA A 42 -14.52 -0.27 10.71
CA ALA A 42 -14.55 0.50 9.47
C ALA A 42 -13.33 1.43 9.33
N ARG A 43 -12.92 2.12 10.40
CA ARG A 43 -11.71 2.96 10.39
C ARG A 43 -10.46 2.14 10.07
N LEU A 44 -10.32 0.97 10.68
CA LEU A 44 -9.19 0.07 10.46
C LEU A 44 -9.15 -0.49 9.04
N ILE A 45 -10.31 -0.82 8.46
CA ILE A 45 -10.41 -1.23 7.05
C ILE A 45 -9.89 -0.12 6.13
N LEU A 46 -10.29 1.14 6.36
CA LEU A 46 -9.81 2.27 5.55
C LEU A 46 -8.29 2.45 5.65
N LEU A 47 -7.71 2.23 6.83
CA LEU A 47 -6.25 2.26 7.02
C LEU A 47 -5.54 1.12 6.28
N ALA A 48 -6.10 -0.10 6.29
CA ALA A 48 -5.58 -1.22 5.53
C ALA A 48 -5.59 -0.92 4.02
N LEU A 49 -6.72 -0.44 3.50
CA LEU A 49 -6.87 -0.07 2.08
C LEU A 49 -5.91 1.04 1.65
N ASP A 50 -5.63 2.02 2.52
CA ASP A 50 -4.62 3.05 2.23
C ASP A 50 -3.22 2.42 2.11
N CYS A 51 -2.88 1.48 3.00
CA CYS A 51 -1.61 0.74 2.93
C CYS A 51 -1.50 -0.05 1.62
N GLU A 52 -2.56 -0.74 1.20
CA GLU A 52 -2.60 -1.48 -0.07
C GLU A 52 -2.45 -0.56 -1.29
N ARG A 53 -3.21 0.54 -1.32
CA ARG A 53 -3.14 1.56 -2.38
C ARG A 53 -1.73 2.09 -2.53
N ARG A 54 -1.09 2.41 -1.40
CA ARG A 54 0.29 2.89 -1.37
C ARG A 54 1.27 1.80 -1.78
N ALA A 55 1.07 0.55 -1.36
CA ALA A 55 1.90 -0.57 -1.78
C ALA A 55 1.82 -0.83 -3.29
N GLY A 56 0.66 -0.62 -3.90
CA GLY A 56 0.45 -0.67 -5.35
C GLY A 56 1.14 0.47 -6.10
N GLY A 57 1.28 1.64 -5.46
CA GLY A 57 2.04 2.78 -6.00
C GLY A 57 3.55 2.68 -5.83
N VAL A 58 4.07 1.71 -5.07
CA VAL A 58 5.51 1.49 -4.90
C VAL A 58 6.06 0.61 -6.03
N GLY A 59 6.77 1.24 -6.96
CA GLY A 59 7.43 0.57 -8.09
C GLY A 59 7.81 1.55 -9.21
N PRO A 60 8.37 1.07 -10.32
CA PRO A 60 8.66 1.89 -11.49
C PRO A 60 7.37 2.50 -12.04
N GLN A 61 7.27 3.83 -12.02
CA GLN A 61 6.14 4.52 -12.62
C GLN A 61 6.34 4.59 -14.14
N VAL A 62 5.54 3.84 -14.89
CA VAL A 62 5.54 3.93 -16.35
C VAL A 62 4.77 5.19 -16.75
N LEU A 63 5.49 6.26 -17.07
CA LEU A 63 4.90 7.45 -17.68
C LEU A 63 4.49 7.10 -19.11
N GLN A 64 3.18 6.99 -19.36
CA GLN A 64 2.68 6.96 -20.73
C GLN A 64 2.77 8.37 -21.31
N VAL A 65 3.75 8.59 -22.19
CA VAL A 65 3.85 9.84 -22.95
C VAL A 65 2.69 9.85 -23.94
N ILE A 66 1.73 10.77 -23.74
CA ILE A 66 0.70 11.01 -24.74
C ILE A 66 1.40 11.61 -25.96
N LYS A 67 1.40 10.87 -27.08
CA LYS A 67 1.93 11.40 -28.34
C LYS A 67 1.06 12.57 -28.78
N PRO A 68 1.62 13.78 -29.00
CA PRO A 68 0.86 14.89 -29.56
C PRO A 68 0.40 14.53 -30.97
N ARG A 69 -0.87 14.84 -31.29
CA ARG A 69 -1.40 14.70 -32.63
C ARG A 69 -0.93 15.91 -33.44
N ALA A 70 0.03 15.69 -34.33
CA ALA A 70 0.33 16.57 -35.45
C ALA A 70 -0.39 16.03 -36.69
#